data_AF-A0A3N5U9E3-F1
#
_entry.id   AF-A0A3N5U9E3-F1
#
_cell.length_a   1.000
_cell.length_b   1.000
_cell.length_c   1.000
_cell.angle_alpha   90.00
_cell.angle_beta   90.00
_cell.angle_gamma   90.00
#
_symmetry.space_group_name_H-M   'P 1'
#
loop_
_entity.id
_entity.type
_entity.pdbx_description
1 polymer ?
#
loop_
_entity_poly.entity_id
_entity_poly.type
_entity_poly.pdbx_seq_one_letter_code
_entity_poly.pdbx_strand_id
1 'polypeptide(L)'
;MQASTDDLGARFPGIVTADTRPNFKGWLIPQENLVEVATVIRDELGYDLLANLTGVDYFPENRMEVVYHAYKTTGGPGLEFKVQVPREDPVEVPSLINVWPGVDFQEREAWDLLGIRFTGHPDLRRILMWEGFEGHPLRKDWKEAFYEEDFKPFKSRWPDGQFYMAEEKNPYKDNLTFPQDFDPEKWIPEGEALLYGSLARYSVKSEDGLETDRIVLNFGPQHPSTHGVFRAAITLEGETIAGLKPVIGYLHRNHEKIGERNTYIQNMPFTDRLDYFNSMANNFGYALAVEKLMNIPVAERADYIRVIMAELTRVQNHLIFIGNLLNDLGAMYTPALYAFEERELILDIFEAVSGARMMCNYFRFGGVVRDVPDEVMQKIKDLVYERLPAKTDEMDRFLTENEVLVSRLQGNHVIDAETAIKYSVTGPVLRATGVPYDIRRADPYSIYERFEFDVATRPNGDLYDNYLIRLDEIRQSLRILQQA
;
A
#
# COMPACT_ATOMS: atom_id res chain seq x y z
N MET A 1 8.81 27.94 0.31
CA MET A 1 9.76 28.17 1.42
C MET A 1 10.26 26.79 1.81
N GLN A 2 11.49 26.40 1.43
CA GLN A 2 12.03 25.06 1.73
C GLN A 2 12.21 24.97 3.25
N ALA A 3 11.32 24.27 3.94
CA ALA A 3 11.56 23.84 5.32
C ALA A 3 12.88 23.05 5.31
N SER A 4 13.82 23.42 6.19
CA SER A 4 15.12 22.76 6.27
C SER A 4 14.89 21.27 6.54
N THR A 5 15.18 20.43 5.55
CA THR A 5 15.42 19.01 5.79
C THR A 5 16.55 18.92 6.81
N ASP A 6 16.36 18.13 7.87
CA ASP A 6 17.39 17.97 8.90
C ASP A 6 18.72 17.55 8.25
N ASP A 7 19.79 18.31 8.51
CA ASP A 7 21.12 18.07 7.93
C ASP A 7 21.79 16.90 8.65
N LEU A 8 21.51 15.68 8.16
CA LEU A 8 22.13 14.47 8.70
C LEU A 8 23.65 14.46 8.53
N GLY A 9 24.18 15.12 7.49
CA GLY A 9 25.62 15.21 7.26
C GLY A 9 26.33 16.02 8.35
N ALA A 10 25.70 17.10 8.84
CA ALA A 10 26.20 17.86 9.98
C ALA A 10 26.09 17.07 11.30
N ARG A 11 25.05 16.24 11.45
CA ARG A 11 24.84 15.42 12.65
C ARG A 11 25.79 14.23 12.75
N PHE A 12 26.13 13.63 11.61
CA PHE A 12 27.00 12.45 11.51
C PHE A 12 28.19 12.71 10.56
N PRO A 13 29.13 13.60 10.95
CA PRO A 13 30.22 14.01 10.09
C PRO A 13 31.12 12.84 9.71
N GLY A 14 31.31 12.63 8.41
CA GLY A 14 32.16 11.56 7.86
C GLY A 14 31.50 10.18 7.77
N ILE A 15 30.27 10.04 8.28
CA ILE A 15 29.47 8.80 8.17
C ILE A 15 28.36 9.00 7.14
N VAL A 16 27.52 10.03 7.32
CA VAL A 16 26.39 10.29 6.42
C VAL A 16 26.79 11.31 5.37
N THR A 17 26.50 11.00 4.10
CA THR A 17 26.81 11.88 2.97
C THR A 17 25.55 12.21 2.18
N ALA A 18 25.45 13.41 1.62
CA ALA A 18 24.33 13.76 0.75
C ALA A 18 24.45 12.99 -0.58
N ASP A 19 23.32 12.54 -1.13
CA ASP A 19 23.29 11.93 -2.45
C ASP A 19 23.49 13.01 -3.53
N THR A 20 24.67 13.02 -4.14
CA THR A 20 25.08 14.04 -5.13
C THR A 20 24.79 13.64 -6.57
N ARG A 21 24.16 12.47 -6.79
CA ARG A 21 23.80 12.02 -8.14
C ARG A 21 22.78 12.98 -8.78
N PRO A 22 22.87 13.29 -10.09
CA PRO A 22 21.94 14.19 -10.74
C PRO A 22 20.49 13.75 -10.57
N ASN A 23 19.61 14.66 -10.13
CA ASN A 23 18.18 14.42 -9.85
C ASN A 23 17.85 13.49 -8.67
N PHE A 24 18.85 13.03 -7.92
CA PHE A 24 18.62 12.31 -6.67
C PHE A 24 18.58 13.28 -5.49
N LYS A 25 17.90 12.86 -4.42
CA LYS A 25 17.83 13.56 -3.14
C LYS A 25 18.01 12.55 -2.01
N GLY A 26 18.21 13.06 -0.80
CA GLY A 26 18.35 12.25 0.40
C GLY A 26 19.80 11.98 0.80
N TRP A 27 19.97 11.05 1.72
CA TRP A 27 21.23 10.79 2.41
C TRP A 27 21.71 9.36 2.17
N LEU A 28 23.00 9.18 1.94
CA LEU A 28 23.67 7.88 1.87
C LEU A 28 24.26 7.55 3.24
N ILE A 29 23.91 6.37 3.75
CA ILE A 29 24.34 5.85 5.03
C ILE A 29 25.10 4.54 4.79
N PRO A 30 26.32 4.36 5.33
CA PRO A 30 27.02 3.08 5.31
C PRO A 30 26.22 1.99 6.05
N GLN A 31 26.25 0.76 5.55
CA GLN A 31 25.46 -0.34 6.11
C GLN A 31 25.76 -0.57 7.60
N GLU A 32 27.01 -0.43 8.03
CA GLU A 32 27.48 -0.64 9.39
C GLU A 32 26.89 0.36 10.41
N ASN A 33 26.52 1.55 9.95
CA ASN A 33 25.93 2.61 10.79
C ASN A 33 24.42 2.75 10.59
N LEU A 34 23.80 1.94 9.72
CA LEU A 34 22.40 2.07 9.35
C LEU A 34 21.47 2.06 10.57
N VAL A 35 21.61 1.07 11.45
CA VAL A 35 20.72 0.90 12.62
C VAL A 35 20.90 2.05 13.62
N GLU A 36 22.15 2.48 13.85
CA GLU A 36 22.47 3.58 14.77
C GLU A 36 21.88 4.90 14.26
N VAL A 37 22.14 5.24 13.00
CA VAL A 37 21.64 6.48 12.38
C VAL A 37 20.11 6.46 12.29
N ALA A 38 19.51 5.31 11.91
CA ALA A 38 18.06 5.14 11.88
C ALA A 38 17.41 5.35 13.27
N THR A 39 18.04 4.85 14.33
CA THR A 39 17.56 5.04 15.70
C THR A 39 17.55 6.52 16.08
N VAL A 40 18.61 7.26 15.75
CA VAL A 40 18.66 8.72 15.98
C VAL A 40 17.65 9.47 15.12
N ILE A 41 17.44 9.06 13.87
CA ILE A 41 16.41 9.63 12.98
C ILE A 41 15.02 9.52 13.62
N ARG A 42 14.70 8.35 14.20
CA ARG A 42 13.42 8.13 14.90
C ARG A 42 13.35 8.91 16.22
N ASP A 43 14.32 8.70 17.10
CA ASP A 43 14.22 9.09 18.51
C ASP A 43 14.59 10.56 18.77
N GLU A 44 15.56 11.11 18.04
CA GLU A 44 16.04 12.49 18.24
C GLU A 44 15.46 13.47 17.21
N LEU A 45 15.34 13.05 15.95
CA LEU A 45 14.85 13.92 14.87
C LEU A 45 13.32 13.84 14.69
N GLY A 46 12.66 12.87 15.32
CA GLY A 46 11.21 12.73 15.35
C GLY A 46 10.59 12.20 14.07
N TYR A 47 11.36 11.50 13.22
CA TYR A 47 10.84 10.77 12.07
C TYR A 47 10.28 9.41 12.53
N ASP A 48 9.14 9.47 13.19
CA ASP A 48 8.48 8.37 13.86
C ASP A 48 7.76 7.40 12.89
N LEU A 49 7.37 7.87 11.71
CA LEU A 49 6.65 7.10 10.70
C LEU A 49 7.55 6.72 9.51
N LEU A 50 7.87 5.44 9.33
CA LEU A 50 8.53 4.95 8.12
C LEU A 50 7.50 4.41 7.12
N ALA A 51 7.19 5.18 6.08
CA ALA A 51 6.06 4.86 5.20
C ALA A 51 6.37 3.76 4.17
N ASN A 52 7.61 3.69 3.68
CA ASN A 52 7.98 2.72 2.66
C ASN A 52 9.49 2.41 2.65
N LEU A 53 9.82 1.21 2.18
CA LEU A 53 11.16 0.72 1.86
C LEU A 53 11.13 0.10 0.46
N THR A 54 12.07 0.47 -0.39
CA THR A 54 12.21 -0.11 -1.74
C THR A 54 13.66 -0.47 -2.05
N GLY A 55 13.87 -1.62 -2.68
CA GLY A 55 15.16 -2.00 -3.25
C GLY A 55 15.31 -1.56 -4.71
N VAL A 56 16.53 -1.21 -5.11
CA VAL A 56 16.88 -0.80 -6.48
C VAL A 56 18.15 -1.51 -6.93
N ASP A 57 18.05 -2.26 -8.03
CA ASP A 57 19.20 -2.95 -8.66
C ASP A 57 19.86 -2.06 -9.72
N TYR A 58 21.01 -1.47 -9.36
CA TYR A 58 21.90 -0.73 -10.26
C TYR A 58 22.89 -1.70 -10.90
N PHE A 59 22.37 -2.51 -11.83
CA PHE A 59 23.12 -3.58 -12.50
C PHE A 59 24.40 -3.09 -13.21
N PRO A 60 24.41 -1.99 -14.00
CA PRO A 60 25.62 -1.50 -14.64
C PRO A 60 26.73 -1.11 -13.65
N GLU A 61 26.35 -0.66 -12.45
CA GLU A 61 27.27 -0.25 -11.38
C GLU A 61 27.61 -1.37 -10.39
N ASN A 62 27.13 -2.60 -10.62
CA ASN A 62 27.28 -3.75 -9.71
C ASN A 62 26.88 -3.44 -8.25
N ARG A 63 25.78 -2.70 -8.08
CA ARG A 63 25.35 -2.16 -6.79
C ARG A 63 23.87 -2.38 -6.54
N MET A 64 23.53 -2.73 -5.30
CA MET A 64 22.16 -2.73 -4.81
C MET A 64 21.97 -1.52 -3.89
N GLU A 65 20.80 -0.89 -3.95
CA GLU A 65 20.43 0.21 -3.07
C GLU A 65 19.10 -0.08 -2.38
N VAL A 66 19.02 0.22 -1.09
CA VAL A 66 17.75 0.22 -0.34
C VAL A 66 17.42 1.65 0.02
N VAL A 67 16.23 2.11 -0.35
CA VAL A 67 15.73 3.47 -0.13
C VAL A 67 14.63 3.44 0.93
N TYR A 68 14.75 4.30 1.92
CA TYR A 68 13.83 4.44 3.05
C TYR A 68 13.15 5.81 3.01
N HIS A 69 11.83 5.84 3.20
CA HIS A 69 11.02 7.05 3.20
C HIS A 69 10.39 7.28 4.58
N ALA A 70 11.01 8.13 5.39
CA ALA A 70 10.55 8.45 6.75
C ALA A 70 9.85 9.81 6.81
N TYR A 71 8.85 9.94 7.68
CA TYR A 71 8.00 11.12 7.84
C TYR A 71 7.81 11.41 9.33
N LYS A 72 7.45 12.66 9.64
CA LYS A 72 7.05 13.08 10.99
C LYS A 72 5.53 13.13 11.04
N THR A 73 4.91 12.47 12.00
CA THR A 73 3.45 12.56 12.20
C THR A 73 2.99 13.95 12.63
N THR A 74 3.91 14.78 13.13
CA THR A 74 3.70 16.20 13.44
C THR A 74 3.69 17.11 12.21
N GLY A 75 4.01 16.58 11.02
CA GLY A 75 4.02 17.30 9.75
C GLY A 75 5.41 17.80 9.33
N GLY A 76 5.49 18.24 8.07
CA GLY A 76 6.74 18.68 7.44
C GLY A 76 7.23 17.72 6.35
N PRO A 77 8.35 18.06 5.68
CA PRO A 77 8.86 17.27 4.57
C PRO A 77 9.40 15.92 5.05
N GLY A 78 9.17 14.89 4.22
CA GLY A 78 9.76 13.57 4.43
C GLY A 78 11.29 13.59 4.32
N LEU A 79 11.92 12.61 4.97
CA LEU A 79 13.33 12.32 4.91
C LEU A 79 13.56 11.04 4.11
N GLU A 80 14.40 11.16 3.08
CA GLU A 80 14.85 10.03 2.28
C GLU A 80 16.29 9.71 2.69
N PHE A 81 16.55 8.45 3.05
CA PHE A 81 17.89 7.95 3.28
C PHE A 81 18.06 6.57 2.63
N LYS A 82 19.30 6.21 2.32
CA LYS A 82 19.61 5.08 1.47
C LYS A 82 20.85 4.36 1.96
N VAL A 83 20.89 3.06 1.69
CA VAL A 83 22.07 2.24 1.88
C VAL A 83 22.44 1.61 0.56
N GLN A 84 23.73 1.67 0.22
CA GLN A 84 24.29 1.09 -0.99
C GLN A 84 25.24 -0.04 -0.62
N VAL A 85 25.04 -1.20 -1.22
CA VAL A 85 25.85 -2.40 -1.00
C VAL A 85 26.28 -3.02 -2.33
N PRO A 86 27.39 -3.77 -2.37
CA PRO A 86 27.75 -4.55 -3.55
C PRO A 86 26.62 -5.53 -3.93
N ARG A 87 26.47 -5.78 -5.23
CA ARG A 87 25.49 -6.75 -5.76
C ARG A 87 25.98 -8.20 -5.67
N GLU A 88 27.23 -8.43 -5.28
CA GLU A 88 27.82 -9.77 -5.13
C GLU A 88 27.16 -10.52 -3.97
N ASP A 89 26.69 -11.73 -4.24
CA ASP A 89 26.00 -12.53 -3.23
C ASP A 89 26.98 -13.02 -2.14
N PRO A 90 26.61 -12.94 -0.83
CA PRO A 90 25.31 -12.46 -0.33
C PRO A 90 25.20 -10.94 -0.29
N VAL A 91 24.11 -10.40 -0.86
CA VAL A 91 23.73 -9.00 -0.71
C VAL A 91 23.05 -8.81 0.66
N GLU A 92 23.74 -8.18 1.61
CA GLU A 92 23.28 -8.08 3.00
C GLU A 92 23.08 -6.61 3.43
N VAL A 93 22.00 -6.35 4.16
CA VAL A 93 21.69 -5.04 4.76
C VAL A 93 21.17 -5.28 6.18
N PRO A 94 21.51 -4.49 7.20
CA PRO A 94 20.88 -4.63 8.52
C PRO A 94 19.37 -4.34 8.48
N SER A 95 18.58 -5.18 9.14
CA SER A 95 17.14 -4.96 9.28
C SER A 95 16.85 -3.76 10.17
N LEU A 96 15.88 -2.93 9.76
CA LEU A 96 15.37 -1.82 10.55
C LEU A 96 14.11 -2.19 11.33
N ILE A 97 13.72 -3.46 11.39
CA ILE A 97 12.50 -3.91 12.09
C ILE A 97 12.49 -3.55 13.59
N ASN A 98 13.65 -3.48 14.23
CA ASN A 98 13.78 -3.07 15.63
C ASN A 98 13.67 -1.54 15.81
N VAL A 99 13.81 -0.77 14.73
CA VAL A 99 13.60 0.68 14.72
C VAL A 99 12.15 1.00 14.32
N TRP A 100 11.69 0.46 13.20
CA TRP A 100 10.32 0.56 12.72
C TRP A 100 9.79 -0.85 12.41
N PRO A 101 8.98 -1.44 13.30
CA PRO A 101 8.35 -2.75 13.05
C PRO A 101 7.54 -2.82 11.75
N GLY A 102 7.05 -1.68 11.24
CA GLY A 102 6.28 -1.60 9.99
C GLY A 102 7.03 -1.99 8.71
N VAL A 103 8.35 -2.27 8.76
CA VAL A 103 9.15 -2.67 7.58
C VAL A 103 9.11 -4.16 7.26
N ASP A 104 8.51 -5.00 8.12
CA ASP A 104 8.52 -6.46 8.00
C ASP A 104 8.16 -6.93 6.57
N PHE A 105 7.05 -6.45 6.02
CA PHE A 105 6.61 -6.88 4.69
C PHE A 105 7.51 -6.36 3.57
N GLN A 106 8.00 -5.12 3.66
CA GLN A 106 8.83 -4.51 2.62
C GLN A 106 10.24 -5.12 2.60
N GLU A 107 10.82 -5.43 3.77
CA GLU A 107 12.10 -6.15 3.85
C GLU A 107 11.98 -7.57 3.29
N ARG A 108 10.87 -8.26 3.60
CA ARG A 108 10.59 -9.59 3.04
C ARG A 108 10.34 -9.55 1.53
N GLU A 109 9.67 -8.53 1.02
CA GLU A 109 9.46 -8.35 -0.42
C GLU A 109 10.77 -8.07 -1.15
N ALA A 110 11.60 -7.16 -0.62
CA ALA A 110 12.92 -6.88 -1.16
C ALA A 110 13.84 -8.12 -1.12
N TRP A 111 13.75 -8.95 -0.08
CA TRP A 111 14.40 -10.26 -0.06
C TRP A 111 13.87 -11.18 -1.15
N ASP A 112 12.57 -11.38 -1.22
CA ASP A 112 11.95 -12.35 -2.13
C ASP A 112 12.21 -11.99 -3.61
N LEU A 113 12.05 -10.70 -3.95
CA LEU A 113 12.08 -10.22 -5.33
C LEU A 113 13.45 -9.74 -5.81
N LEU A 114 14.31 -9.22 -4.94
CA LEU A 114 15.64 -8.69 -5.29
C LEU A 114 16.82 -9.46 -4.65
N GLY A 115 16.56 -10.33 -3.67
CA GLY A 115 17.59 -11.12 -3.01
C GLY A 115 18.41 -10.35 -1.98
N ILE A 116 17.89 -9.24 -1.44
CA ILE A 116 18.53 -8.47 -0.38
C ILE A 116 18.25 -9.13 0.97
N ARG A 117 19.28 -9.65 1.64
CA ARG A 117 19.14 -10.32 2.94
C ARG A 117 19.20 -9.30 4.07
N PHE A 118 18.09 -9.16 4.80
CA PHE A 118 18.02 -8.29 5.96
C PHE A 118 18.51 -9.00 7.22
N THR A 119 19.71 -8.67 7.68
CA THR A 119 20.32 -9.31 8.85
C THR A 119 19.62 -8.86 10.14
N GLY A 120 19.27 -9.80 11.01
CA GLY A 120 18.51 -9.54 12.23
C GLY A 120 16.98 -9.54 12.07
N HIS A 121 16.46 -9.79 10.86
CA HIS A 121 15.02 -9.91 10.62
C HIS A 121 14.46 -11.24 11.20
N PRO A 122 13.37 -11.23 11.98
CA PRO A 122 12.86 -12.41 12.69
C PRO A 122 12.16 -13.44 11.79
N ASP A 123 11.62 -13.02 10.63
CA ASP A 123 10.89 -13.89 9.71
C ASP A 123 11.17 -13.54 8.24
N LEU A 124 12.39 -13.82 7.75
CA LEU A 124 12.80 -13.51 6.38
C LEU A 124 12.43 -14.63 5.37
N ARG A 125 11.19 -15.13 5.44
CA ARG A 125 10.67 -16.08 4.45
C ARG A 125 10.14 -15.35 3.22
N ARG A 126 10.16 -16.03 2.07
CA ARG A 126 9.49 -15.57 0.84
C ARG A 126 8.03 -15.20 1.14
N ILE A 127 7.54 -14.15 0.51
CA ILE A 127 6.24 -13.54 0.83
C ILE A 127 5.29 -13.53 -0.38
N LEU A 128 5.82 -13.60 -1.59
CA LEU A 128 5.09 -13.59 -2.86
C LEU A 128 5.40 -14.84 -3.69
N MET A 129 6.68 -15.22 -3.78
CA MET A 129 7.11 -16.41 -4.53
C MET A 129 6.98 -17.67 -3.67
N TRP A 130 6.74 -18.80 -4.33
CA TRP A 130 6.70 -20.10 -3.67
C TRP A 130 8.09 -20.51 -3.19
N GLU A 131 8.14 -21.39 -2.18
CA GLU A 131 9.34 -21.65 -1.36
C GLU A 131 10.55 -22.14 -2.18
N GLY A 132 10.32 -22.95 -3.21
CA GLY A 132 11.36 -23.44 -4.11
C GLY A 132 11.56 -22.62 -5.38
N PHE A 133 11.00 -21.41 -5.47
CA PHE A 133 11.27 -20.53 -6.60
C PHE A 133 12.77 -20.22 -6.65
N GLU A 134 13.41 -20.48 -7.79
CA GLU A 134 14.83 -20.22 -7.98
C GLU A 134 15.05 -18.78 -8.45
N GLY A 135 15.84 -18.02 -7.70
CA GLY A 135 16.22 -16.64 -8.03
C GLY A 135 15.24 -15.56 -7.57
N HIS A 136 15.35 -14.39 -8.22
CA HIS A 136 14.80 -13.11 -7.77
C HIS A 136 14.29 -12.28 -8.96
N PRO A 137 12.96 -12.27 -9.24
CA PRO A 137 12.41 -11.75 -10.49
C PRO A 137 12.65 -10.26 -10.80
N LEU A 138 12.88 -9.43 -9.78
CA LEU A 138 13.13 -8.00 -9.95
C LEU A 138 14.61 -7.65 -10.16
N ARG A 139 15.55 -8.59 -10.03
CA ARG A 139 16.93 -8.35 -10.45
C ARG A 139 16.98 -8.06 -11.95
N LYS A 140 17.87 -7.16 -12.40
CA LYS A 140 17.95 -6.75 -13.81
C LYS A 140 18.59 -7.80 -14.72
N ASP A 141 19.41 -8.68 -14.15
CA ASP A 141 19.95 -9.87 -14.84
C ASP A 141 19.00 -11.06 -14.81
N TRP A 142 17.84 -10.93 -14.14
CA TRP A 142 16.82 -11.97 -14.16
C TRP A 142 16.34 -12.18 -15.58
N LYS A 143 16.65 -13.35 -16.12
CA LYS A 143 16.14 -13.78 -17.42
C LYS A 143 14.76 -14.34 -17.22
N GLU A 144 13.76 -13.57 -17.65
CA GLU A 144 12.39 -14.05 -17.74
C GLU A 144 12.34 -15.33 -18.61
N ALA A 145 11.34 -16.19 -18.38
CA ALA A 145 11.12 -17.41 -19.17
C ALA A 145 11.07 -17.14 -20.70
N PHE A 146 10.76 -15.90 -21.09
CA PHE A 146 10.64 -15.45 -22.47
C PHE A 146 11.69 -14.37 -22.83
N TYR A 147 12.90 -14.49 -22.28
CA TYR A 147 14.00 -13.59 -22.59
C TYR A 147 14.37 -13.65 -24.08
N GLU A 148 14.06 -12.58 -24.81
CA GLU A 148 14.34 -12.49 -26.25
C GLU A 148 15.69 -11.81 -26.52
N GLU A 149 15.90 -10.62 -25.96
CA GLU A 149 17.11 -9.80 -26.13
C GLU A 149 17.46 -9.08 -24.82
N ASP A 150 18.69 -8.55 -24.73
CA ASP A 150 19.21 -7.86 -23.54
C ASP A 150 18.54 -6.51 -23.25
N PHE A 151 17.87 -5.90 -24.23
CA PHE A 151 17.27 -4.56 -24.09
C PHE A 151 15.79 -4.55 -24.48
N LYS A 152 14.96 -4.03 -23.59
CA LYS A 152 13.51 -3.79 -23.81
C LYS A 152 13.26 -2.30 -24.16
N PRO A 153 12.24 -1.96 -24.98
CA PRO A 153 11.32 -2.87 -25.66
C PRO A 153 12.01 -3.66 -26.77
N PHE A 154 11.66 -4.94 -26.93
CA PHE A 154 12.26 -5.81 -27.94
C PHE A 154 11.96 -5.30 -29.34
N LYS A 155 12.95 -5.39 -30.24
CA LYS A 155 12.79 -4.96 -31.64
C LYS A 155 11.65 -5.68 -32.35
N SER A 156 11.40 -6.94 -31.98
CA SER A 156 10.26 -7.73 -32.45
C SER A 156 8.91 -7.03 -32.24
N ARG A 157 8.73 -6.33 -31.12
CA ARG A 157 7.45 -5.69 -30.75
C ARG A 157 7.36 -4.24 -31.19
N TRP A 158 8.49 -3.56 -31.39
CA TRP A 158 8.54 -2.16 -31.81
C TRP A 158 9.86 -1.84 -32.54
N PRO A 159 9.83 -1.12 -33.69
CA PRO A 159 8.65 -0.62 -34.40
C PRO A 159 7.98 -1.68 -35.28
N ASP A 160 8.58 -2.86 -35.42
CA ASP A 160 8.25 -3.83 -36.48
C ASP A 160 6.98 -4.65 -36.21
N GLY A 161 6.44 -4.62 -34.98
CA GLY A 161 5.09 -5.11 -34.64
C GLY A 161 4.86 -6.63 -34.79
N GLN A 162 5.92 -7.42 -34.90
CA GLN A 162 5.89 -8.87 -35.06
C GLN A 162 6.08 -9.54 -33.70
N PHE A 163 4.99 -9.80 -32.98
CA PHE A 163 5.07 -10.61 -31.76
C PHE A 163 4.92 -12.09 -32.13
N TYR A 164 5.75 -12.93 -31.52
CA TYR A 164 5.55 -14.36 -31.46
C TYR A 164 5.45 -14.74 -29.98
N MET A 165 4.53 -15.65 -29.67
CA MET A 165 4.39 -16.16 -28.30
C MET A 165 5.57 -17.10 -28.07
N ALA A 166 6.39 -16.83 -27.05
CA ALA A 166 7.58 -17.64 -26.81
C ALA A 166 7.22 -19.07 -26.32
N GLU A 167 5.98 -19.28 -25.88
CA GLU A 167 5.34 -20.59 -25.67
C GLU A 167 5.30 -21.45 -26.93
N GLU A 168 5.39 -20.83 -28.13
CA GLU A 168 5.51 -21.55 -29.41
C GLU A 168 6.91 -22.14 -29.62
N LYS A 169 7.92 -21.69 -28.86
CA LYS A 169 9.31 -22.15 -28.96
C LYS A 169 9.72 -23.13 -27.85
N ASN A 170 8.95 -23.26 -26.77
CA ASN A 170 9.23 -24.20 -25.69
C ASN A 170 8.55 -25.58 -25.96
N PRO A 171 9.29 -26.70 -25.98
CA PRO A 171 8.70 -28.04 -26.07
C PRO A 171 7.67 -28.35 -24.97
N TYR A 172 7.82 -27.75 -23.79
CA TYR A 172 7.00 -27.98 -22.59
C TYR A 172 5.95 -26.90 -22.33
N LYS A 173 6.00 -25.77 -23.05
CA LYS A 173 5.10 -24.61 -22.88
C LYS A 173 4.98 -24.07 -21.44
N ASP A 174 5.93 -24.34 -20.54
CA ASP A 174 5.84 -23.98 -19.12
C ASP A 174 7.05 -23.18 -18.59
N ASN A 175 6.78 -22.39 -17.53
CA ASN A 175 7.55 -21.24 -17.02
C ASN A 175 8.46 -21.55 -15.81
N LEU A 176 9.01 -22.76 -15.69
CA LEU A 176 9.77 -23.15 -14.50
C LEU A 176 11.25 -23.37 -14.83
N THR A 177 12.11 -22.53 -14.22
CA THR A 177 13.55 -22.79 -14.12
C THR A 177 13.75 -23.49 -12.78
N PHE A 178 14.35 -24.66 -12.81
CA PHE A 178 14.63 -25.44 -11.61
C PHE A 178 16.13 -25.41 -11.33
N PRO A 179 16.53 -25.45 -10.04
CA PRO A 179 17.94 -25.53 -9.67
C PRO A 179 18.64 -26.66 -10.40
N GLN A 180 19.93 -26.47 -10.69
CA GLN A 180 20.71 -27.40 -11.53
C GLN A 180 20.71 -28.86 -11.01
N ASP A 181 20.52 -29.04 -9.70
CA ASP A 181 20.42 -30.33 -9.00
C ASP A 181 19.00 -30.62 -8.45
N PHE A 182 17.97 -29.96 -8.98
CA PHE A 182 16.58 -30.15 -8.55
C PHE A 182 16.05 -31.50 -9.01
N ASP A 183 15.89 -32.41 -8.06
CA ASP A 183 15.26 -33.70 -8.27
C ASP A 183 13.81 -33.66 -7.77
N PRO A 184 12.80 -33.64 -8.66
CA PRO A 184 11.39 -33.54 -8.24
C PRO A 184 10.92 -34.76 -7.43
N GLU A 185 11.58 -35.92 -7.54
CA GLU A 185 11.25 -37.11 -6.76
C GLU A 185 11.84 -37.07 -5.34
N LYS A 186 12.92 -36.30 -5.14
CA LYS A 186 13.55 -36.10 -3.83
C LYS A 186 13.22 -34.76 -3.18
N TRP A 187 12.63 -33.83 -3.94
CA TRP A 187 12.22 -32.54 -3.43
C TRP A 187 11.03 -32.73 -2.50
N ILE A 188 11.31 -32.65 -1.22
CA ILE A 188 10.30 -32.47 -0.19
C ILE A 188 10.12 -30.95 -0.10
N PRO A 189 8.96 -30.39 -0.47
CA PRO A 189 8.70 -28.98 -0.21
C PRO A 189 9.03 -28.70 1.25
N GLU A 190 9.77 -27.63 1.53
CA GLU A 190 9.70 -27.03 2.86
C GLU A 190 8.25 -26.62 3.02
N GLY A 191 7.43 -27.54 3.54
CA GLY A 191 6.00 -27.34 3.57
C GLY A 191 5.66 -26.17 4.47
N GLU A 192 4.38 -26.03 4.78
CA GLU A 192 3.89 -25.09 5.78
C GLU A 192 4.47 -25.35 7.19
N ALA A 193 5.41 -26.28 7.37
CA ALA A 193 6.15 -26.56 8.58
C ALA A 193 6.89 -25.33 9.15
N LEU A 194 7.38 -24.38 8.35
CA LEU A 194 7.93 -23.11 8.88
C LEU A 194 6.82 -22.13 9.29
N LEU A 195 5.74 -22.07 8.51
CA LEU A 195 4.55 -21.27 8.84
C LEU A 195 3.94 -21.72 10.16
N TYR A 196 3.65 -23.01 10.27
CA TYR A 196 3.14 -23.64 11.47
C TYR A 196 4.21 -23.84 12.55
N GLY A 197 5.49 -23.92 12.19
CA GLY A 197 6.60 -24.06 13.13
C GLY A 197 6.73 -22.82 14.02
N SER A 198 6.55 -21.63 13.43
CA SER A 198 6.43 -20.39 14.20
C SER A 198 5.14 -20.27 15.02
N LEU A 199 4.17 -21.14 14.75
CA LEU A 199 2.90 -21.27 15.48
C LEU A 199 2.87 -22.55 16.35
N ALA A 200 3.96 -23.33 16.38
CA ALA A 200 3.94 -24.70 16.87
C ALA A 200 4.05 -24.75 18.40
N ARG A 201 2.97 -25.30 18.99
CA ARG A 201 2.87 -26.06 20.24
C ARG A 201 3.91 -25.77 21.33
N TYR A 202 3.52 -24.90 22.25
CA TYR A 202 3.79 -25.09 23.67
C TYR A 202 2.46 -25.44 24.35
N SER A 203 2.44 -26.47 25.18
CA SER A 203 1.41 -26.55 26.22
C SER A 203 1.70 -25.41 27.18
N VAL A 204 0.81 -24.40 27.18
CA VAL A 204 0.87 -23.36 28.19
C VAL A 204 0.00 -23.87 29.32
N LYS A 205 0.58 -24.02 30.50
CA LYS A 205 -0.23 -24.18 31.70
C LYS A 205 -0.91 -22.85 31.93
N SER A 206 -2.25 -22.82 31.96
CA SER A 206 -2.95 -21.62 32.42
C SER A 206 -2.47 -21.27 33.84
N GLU A 207 -2.68 -20.04 34.29
CA GLU A 207 -2.35 -19.65 35.68
C GLU A 207 -3.04 -20.57 36.71
N ASP A 208 -4.15 -21.21 36.32
CA ASP A 208 -4.92 -22.17 37.12
C ASP A 208 -4.40 -23.63 37.00
N GLY A 209 -3.34 -23.88 36.23
CA GLY A 209 -2.73 -25.19 36.06
C GLY A 209 -3.48 -26.16 35.13
N LEU A 210 -4.49 -25.68 34.40
CA LEU A 210 -5.19 -26.47 33.38
C LEU A 210 -4.41 -26.46 32.06
N GLU A 211 -4.31 -27.63 31.43
CA GLU A 211 -3.72 -27.77 30.11
C GLU A 211 -4.78 -27.45 29.05
N THR A 212 -4.57 -26.40 28.28
CA THR A 212 -5.42 -26.00 27.15
C THR A 212 -4.79 -26.46 25.84
N ASP A 213 -5.59 -27.11 25.00
CA ASP A 213 -5.15 -27.52 23.67
C ASP A 213 -5.14 -26.31 22.71
N ARG A 214 -4.00 -26.09 22.04
CA ARG A 214 -3.89 -25.09 20.97
C ARG A 214 -4.19 -25.73 19.62
N ILE A 215 -5.17 -25.16 18.91
CA ILE A 215 -5.60 -25.60 17.58
C ILE A 215 -5.08 -24.59 16.55
N VAL A 216 -4.45 -25.11 15.50
CA VAL A 216 -4.09 -24.29 14.33
C VAL A 216 -5.22 -24.40 13.31
N LEU A 217 -5.84 -23.27 12.98
CA LEU A 217 -6.90 -23.13 12.00
C LEU A 217 -6.39 -22.30 10.81
N ASN A 218 -6.64 -22.79 9.59
CA ASN A 218 -6.49 -21.97 8.40
C ASN A 218 -7.81 -21.30 8.08
N PHE A 219 -7.81 -19.98 8.06
CA PHE A 219 -8.94 -19.17 7.66
C PHE A 219 -8.65 -18.59 6.26
N GLY A 220 -9.48 -18.94 5.27
CA GLY A 220 -9.23 -18.63 3.86
C GLY A 220 -8.46 -19.74 3.11
N PRO A 221 -8.02 -19.52 1.86
CA PRO A 221 -8.08 -18.27 1.11
C PRO A 221 -9.47 -17.92 0.57
N GLN A 222 -10.40 -18.88 0.56
CA GLN A 222 -11.79 -18.68 0.18
C GLN A 222 -12.65 -18.61 1.44
N HIS A 223 -13.06 -17.41 1.84
CA HIS A 223 -14.04 -17.20 2.91
C HIS A 223 -14.78 -15.88 2.69
N PRO A 224 -16.11 -15.79 2.90
CA PRO A 224 -16.87 -14.55 2.64
C PRO A 224 -16.28 -13.30 3.33
N SER A 225 -15.87 -13.42 4.58
CA SER A 225 -15.30 -12.32 5.38
C SER A 225 -13.86 -11.92 5.02
N THR A 226 -13.23 -12.56 4.03
CA THR A 226 -11.84 -12.24 3.62
C THR A 226 -11.77 -11.23 2.47
N HIS A 227 -12.92 -10.83 1.91
CA HIS A 227 -13.05 -9.79 0.86
C HIS A 227 -11.95 -9.80 -0.18
N GLY A 228 -11.83 -10.93 -0.89
CA GLY A 228 -10.77 -11.17 -1.87
C GLY A 228 -10.14 -12.53 -1.65
N VAL A 229 -8.81 -12.60 -1.72
CA VAL A 229 -8.06 -13.83 -1.52
C VAL A 229 -7.03 -13.57 -0.43
N PHE A 230 -7.41 -13.90 0.80
CA PHE A 230 -6.58 -13.73 1.99
C PHE A 230 -6.64 -14.97 2.85
N ARG A 231 -5.48 -15.44 3.29
CA ARG A 231 -5.36 -16.57 4.19
C ARG A 231 -4.70 -16.12 5.49
N ALA A 232 -5.29 -16.45 6.62
CA ALA A 232 -4.69 -16.30 7.93
C ALA A 232 -4.49 -17.69 8.56
N ALA A 233 -3.25 -17.99 8.95
CA ALA A 233 -2.94 -19.12 9.81
C ALA A 233 -3.08 -18.65 11.26
N ILE A 234 -4.11 -19.16 11.94
CA ILE A 234 -4.51 -18.70 13.27
C ILE A 234 -4.27 -19.82 14.27
N THR A 235 -3.63 -19.51 15.39
CA THR A 235 -3.55 -20.40 16.55
C THR A 235 -4.57 -19.96 17.59
N LEU A 236 -5.47 -20.86 17.93
CA LEU A 236 -6.55 -20.64 18.87
C LEU A 236 -6.28 -21.38 20.17
N GLU A 237 -6.58 -20.73 21.28
CA GLU A 237 -6.66 -21.31 22.62
C GLU A 237 -8.11 -21.18 23.09
N GLY A 238 -8.88 -22.26 22.93
CA GLY A 238 -10.35 -22.20 23.02
C GLY A 238 -10.92 -21.25 21.96
N GLU A 239 -11.51 -20.14 22.41
CA GLU A 239 -12.05 -19.07 21.55
C GLU A 239 -11.09 -17.87 21.38
N THR A 240 -9.96 -17.86 22.10
CA THR A 240 -9.01 -16.74 22.08
C THR A 240 -7.95 -16.94 20.99
N ILE A 241 -7.67 -15.89 20.23
CA ILE A 241 -6.58 -15.89 19.24
C ILE A 241 -5.25 -15.72 19.99
N ALA A 242 -4.42 -16.76 20.00
CA ALA A 242 -3.08 -16.75 20.60
C ALA A 242 -1.99 -16.30 19.62
N GLY A 243 -2.23 -16.45 18.31
CA GLY A 243 -1.29 -16.02 17.28
C GLY A 243 -1.95 -16.01 15.90
N LEU A 244 -1.54 -15.07 15.04
CA LEU A 244 -2.04 -14.94 13.68
C LEU A 244 -0.87 -14.63 12.76
N LYS A 245 -0.74 -15.41 11.68
CA LYS A 245 0.18 -15.09 10.58
C LYS A 245 -0.60 -14.92 9.27
N PRO A 246 -0.58 -13.71 8.68
CA PRO A 246 -1.17 -13.50 7.36
C PRO A 246 -0.29 -14.15 6.28
N VAL A 247 -0.94 -14.86 5.37
CA VAL A 247 -0.34 -15.40 4.14
C VAL A 247 -0.88 -14.57 2.98
N ILE A 248 -0.02 -13.70 2.46
CA ILE A 248 -0.33 -12.79 1.36
C ILE A 248 0.29 -13.31 0.05
N GLY A 249 0.10 -12.58 -1.05
CA GLY A 249 0.68 -12.92 -2.36
C GLY A 249 -0.26 -13.65 -3.33
N TYR A 250 -1.43 -14.15 -2.89
CA TYR A 250 -2.40 -14.81 -3.78
C TYR A 250 -2.91 -13.94 -4.94
N LEU A 251 -2.92 -12.61 -4.76
CA LEU A 251 -3.28 -11.63 -5.78
C LEU A 251 -2.06 -10.92 -6.37
N HIS A 252 -0.84 -11.36 -6.06
CA HIS A 252 0.37 -10.79 -6.64
C HIS A 252 0.41 -11.08 -8.15
N ARG A 253 0.51 -10.02 -8.95
CA ARG A 253 0.55 -10.08 -10.42
C ARG A 253 1.81 -9.46 -11.02
N ASN A 254 2.78 -9.16 -10.15
CA ASN A 254 4.06 -8.54 -10.52
C ASN A 254 3.91 -7.28 -11.40
N HIS A 255 3.04 -6.35 -10.96
CA HIS A 255 2.80 -5.08 -11.65
C HIS A 255 4.08 -4.27 -11.84
N GLU A 256 5.02 -4.36 -10.90
CA GLU A 256 6.30 -3.67 -10.96
C GLU A 256 7.16 -4.17 -12.12
N LYS A 257 7.31 -5.50 -12.27
CA LYS A 257 8.05 -6.09 -13.41
C LYS A 257 7.39 -5.77 -14.74
N ILE A 258 6.05 -5.81 -14.80
CA ILE A 258 5.30 -5.38 -15.98
C ILE A 258 5.59 -3.90 -16.28
N GLY A 259 5.67 -3.08 -15.23
CA GLY A 259 6.00 -1.67 -15.27
C GLY A 259 7.33 -1.38 -15.95
N GLU A 260 8.36 -2.18 -15.68
CA GLU A 260 9.70 -2.03 -16.30
C GLU A 260 9.69 -2.22 -17.82
N ARG A 261 8.79 -3.05 -18.35
CA ARG A 261 8.68 -3.32 -19.79
C ARG A 261 7.95 -2.21 -20.54
N ASN A 262 7.05 -1.54 -19.85
CA ASN A 262 6.09 -0.62 -20.44
C ASN A 262 6.61 0.82 -20.37
N THR A 263 6.17 1.64 -21.33
CA THR A 263 6.35 3.09 -21.20
C THR A 263 5.51 3.65 -20.04
N TYR A 264 5.89 4.79 -19.48
CA TYR A 264 5.18 5.41 -18.35
C TYR A 264 3.66 5.51 -18.58
N ILE A 265 3.22 5.90 -19.78
CA ILE A 265 1.77 6.02 -20.08
C ILE A 265 1.06 4.66 -20.14
N GLN A 266 1.75 3.60 -20.59
CA GLN A 266 1.21 2.24 -20.63
C GLN A 266 1.03 1.64 -19.23
N ASN A 267 1.65 2.24 -18.20
CA ASN A 267 1.52 1.82 -16.81
C ASN A 267 0.30 2.43 -16.08
N MET A 268 -0.28 3.51 -16.60
CA MET A 268 -1.47 4.14 -16.00
C MET A 268 -2.67 3.16 -15.82
N PRO A 269 -3.03 2.30 -16.80
CA PRO A 269 -4.12 1.34 -16.59
C PRO A 269 -3.84 0.25 -15.54
N PHE A 270 -2.57 0.07 -15.13
CA PHE A 270 -2.22 -0.87 -14.07
C PHE A 270 -2.36 -0.23 -12.69
N THR A 271 -2.13 1.08 -12.57
CA THR A 271 -2.36 1.80 -11.32
C THR A 271 -3.84 1.83 -10.93
N ASP A 272 -4.74 1.84 -11.91
CA ASP A 272 -6.19 1.65 -11.71
C ASP A 272 -6.57 0.36 -10.96
N ARG A 273 -5.72 -0.67 -11.06
CA ARG A 273 -6.02 -2.03 -10.59
C ARG A 273 -5.38 -2.39 -9.26
N LEU A 274 -4.55 -1.50 -8.70
CA LEU A 274 -3.89 -1.73 -7.41
C LEU A 274 -4.92 -1.78 -6.29
N ASP A 275 -5.64 -0.67 -6.11
CA ASP A 275 -6.90 -0.62 -5.38
C ASP A 275 -8.04 -0.43 -6.39
N TYR A 276 -8.70 -1.53 -6.72
CA TYR A 276 -9.72 -1.59 -7.75
C TYR A 276 -11.01 -0.81 -7.42
N PHE A 277 -11.18 -0.35 -6.17
CA PHE A 277 -12.25 0.58 -5.80
C PHE A 277 -11.86 2.04 -6.04
N ASN A 278 -10.57 2.35 -5.99
CA ASN A 278 -10.05 3.72 -5.94
C ASN A 278 -9.20 4.11 -7.17
N SER A 279 -9.62 3.69 -8.36
CA SER A 279 -8.93 3.91 -9.64
C SER A 279 -8.44 5.36 -9.86
N MET A 280 -9.30 6.37 -9.67
CA MET A 280 -8.92 7.76 -9.89
C MET A 280 -7.83 8.24 -8.92
N ALA A 281 -7.92 7.86 -7.64
CA ALA A 281 -6.95 8.23 -6.62
C ALA A 281 -5.59 7.56 -6.87
N ASN A 282 -5.57 6.29 -7.29
CA ASN A 282 -4.34 5.58 -7.62
C ASN A 282 -3.63 6.21 -8.82
N ASN A 283 -4.38 6.53 -9.89
CA ASN A 283 -3.82 7.26 -11.02
C ASN A 283 -3.29 8.63 -10.62
N PHE A 284 -3.91 9.28 -9.63
CA PHE A 284 -3.46 10.59 -9.18
C PHE A 284 -2.06 10.51 -8.60
N GLY A 285 -1.81 9.55 -7.70
CA GLY A 285 -0.48 9.33 -7.13
C GLY A 285 0.57 9.10 -8.20
N TYR A 286 0.26 8.26 -9.20
CA TYR A 286 1.19 7.98 -10.30
C TYR A 286 1.41 9.17 -11.24
N ALA A 287 0.34 9.90 -11.58
CA ALA A 287 0.44 11.10 -12.41
C ALA A 287 1.31 12.16 -11.74
N LEU A 288 1.11 12.41 -10.43
CA LEU A 288 1.91 13.35 -9.65
C LEU A 288 3.39 12.95 -9.60
N ALA A 289 3.68 11.66 -9.46
CA ALA A 289 5.07 11.17 -9.44
C ALA A 289 5.78 11.47 -10.77
N VAL A 290 5.15 11.15 -11.91
CA VAL A 290 5.73 11.40 -13.24
C VAL A 290 5.80 12.89 -13.55
N GLU A 291 4.78 13.67 -13.20
CA GLU A 291 4.75 15.13 -13.37
C GLU A 291 5.86 15.82 -12.59
N LYS A 292 6.13 15.38 -11.34
CA LYS A 292 7.25 15.86 -10.53
C LYS A 292 8.61 15.50 -11.14
N LEU A 293 8.77 14.27 -11.64
CA LEU A 293 10.02 13.83 -12.28
C LEU A 293 10.34 14.59 -13.57
N MET A 294 9.31 14.87 -14.37
CA MET A 294 9.46 15.56 -15.67
C MET A 294 9.28 17.09 -15.57
N ASN A 295 8.95 17.61 -14.38
CA ASN A 295 8.64 19.02 -14.13
C ASN A 295 7.55 19.58 -15.09
N ILE A 296 6.46 18.82 -15.26
CA ILE A 296 5.36 19.17 -16.15
C ILE A 296 4.36 20.07 -15.41
N PRO A 297 4.06 21.28 -15.90
CA PRO A 297 2.99 22.10 -15.33
C PRO A 297 1.61 21.52 -15.71
N VAL A 298 0.68 21.53 -14.74
CA VAL A 298 -0.70 21.08 -14.92
C VAL A 298 -1.61 22.31 -15.02
N ALA A 299 -2.63 22.25 -15.89
CA ALA A 299 -3.60 23.33 -16.02
C ALA A 299 -4.48 23.41 -14.76
N GLU A 300 -4.73 24.62 -14.25
CA GLU A 300 -5.50 24.84 -13.02
C GLU A 300 -6.88 24.15 -13.04
N ARG A 301 -7.63 24.28 -14.13
CA ARG A 301 -8.92 23.59 -14.31
C ARG A 301 -8.80 22.07 -14.18
N ALA A 302 -7.71 21.48 -14.70
CA ALA A 302 -7.48 20.04 -14.60
C ALA A 302 -7.19 19.61 -13.16
N ASP A 303 -6.50 20.43 -12.37
CA ASP A 303 -6.29 20.16 -10.94
C ASP A 303 -7.60 20.19 -10.14
N TYR A 304 -8.50 21.15 -10.39
CA TYR A 304 -9.84 21.16 -9.78
C TYR A 304 -10.64 19.91 -10.13
N ILE A 305 -10.65 19.51 -11.41
CA ILE A 305 -11.32 18.28 -11.84
C ILE A 305 -10.71 17.04 -11.15
N ARG A 306 -9.38 16.98 -11.03
CA ARG A 306 -8.70 15.87 -10.35
C ARG A 306 -9.09 15.78 -8.87
N VAL A 307 -9.13 16.91 -8.15
CA VAL A 307 -9.56 16.94 -6.75
C VAL A 307 -11.02 16.52 -6.63
N ILE A 308 -11.91 17.00 -7.50
CA ILE A 308 -13.33 16.60 -7.51
C ILE A 308 -13.46 15.07 -7.68
N MET A 309 -12.78 14.49 -8.67
CA MET A 309 -12.82 13.04 -8.91
C MET A 309 -12.18 12.24 -7.77
N ALA A 310 -11.11 12.74 -7.15
CA ALA A 310 -10.45 12.10 -6.02
C ALA A 310 -11.31 12.12 -4.75
N GLU A 311 -11.98 13.22 -4.43
CA GLU A 311 -12.85 13.32 -3.26
C GLU A 311 -14.17 12.55 -3.48
N LEU A 312 -14.72 12.51 -4.70
CA LEU A 312 -15.83 11.58 -5.02
C LEU A 312 -15.41 10.11 -4.83
N THR A 313 -14.18 9.77 -5.23
CA THR A 313 -13.60 8.45 -5.01
C THR A 313 -13.47 8.13 -3.51
N ARG A 314 -13.05 9.11 -2.69
CA ARG A 314 -12.99 8.98 -1.23
C ARG A 314 -14.37 8.74 -0.62
N VAL A 315 -15.39 9.48 -1.05
CA VAL A 315 -16.78 9.32 -0.56
C VAL A 315 -17.31 7.92 -0.86
N GLN A 316 -17.21 7.44 -2.11
CA GLN A 316 -17.70 6.08 -2.43
C GLN A 316 -16.96 4.99 -1.64
N ASN A 317 -15.65 5.15 -1.39
CA ASN A 317 -14.85 4.18 -0.67
C ASN A 317 -15.32 4.06 0.79
N HIS A 318 -15.54 5.19 1.45
CA HIS A 318 -16.01 5.22 2.83
C HIS A 318 -17.44 4.69 2.97
N LEU A 319 -18.35 5.04 2.05
CA LEU A 319 -19.72 4.52 2.07
C LEU A 319 -19.75 2.99 1.95
N ILE A 320 -19.00 2.44 0.99
CA ILE A 320 -18.92 0.99 0.79
C ILE A 320 -18.23 0.29 1.95
N PHE A 321 -17.18 0.88 2.53
CA PHE A 321 -16.55 0.34 3.73
C PHE A 321 -17.58 0.18 4.85
N ILE A 322 -18.37 1.23 5.13
CA ILE A 322 -19.41 1.19 6.16
C ILE A 322 -20.46 0.12 5.85
N GLY A 323 -20.93 0.06 4.60
CA GLY A 323 -21.91 -0.92 4.16
C GLY A 323 -21.43 -2.37 4.31
N ASN A 324 -20.19 -2.65 3.89
CA ASN A 324 -19.61 -4.01 3.98
C ASN A 324 -19.24 -4.40 5.42
N LEU A 325 -18.72 -3.46 6.22
CA LEU A 325 -18.45 -3.70 7.64
C LEU A 325 -19.70 -4.23 8.35
N LEU A 326 -20.84 -3.58 8.12
CA LEU A 326 -22.11 -3.98 8.70
C LEU A 326 -22.62 -5.32 8.18
N ASN A 327 -22.44 -5.58 6.88
CA ASN A 327 -22.79 -6.87 6.30
C ASN A 327 -22.01 -8.01 6.96
N ASP A 328 -20.71 -7.82 7.22
CA ASP A 328 -19.86 -8.80 7.89
C ASP A 328 -20.20 -8.97 9.38
N LEU A 329 -20.69 -7.92 10.03
CA LEU A 329 -21.17 -7.98 11.41
C LEU A 329 -22.53 -8.66 11.56
N GLY A 330 -23.25 -8.90 10.45
CA GLY A 330 -24.51 -9.63 10.40
C GLY A 330 -25.74 -8.80 10.02
N ALA A 331 -25.60 -7.50 9.76
CA ALA A 331 -26.68 -6.67 9.21
C ALA A 331 -26.83 -6.97 7.71
N MET A 332 -27.52 -8.06 7.40
CA MET A 332 -27.59 -8.65 6.07
C MET A 332 -28.08 -7.66 5.02
N TYR A 333 -27.19 -7.29 4.10
CA TYR A 333 -27.42 -6.55 2.86
C TYR A 333 -28.01 -5.13 2.95
N THR A 334 -28.91 -4.78 3.88
CA THR A 334 -29.61 -3.48 3.84
C THR A 334 -28.66 -2.28 3.84
N PRO A 335 -27.69 -2.16 4.77
CA PRO A 335 -26.73 -1.05 4.75
C PRO A 335 -25.81 -1.10 3.53
N ALA A 336 -25.41 -2.30 3.10
CA ALA A 336 -24.57 -2.48 1.92
C ALA A 336 -25.27 -2.04 0.64
N LEU A 337 -26.54 -2.41 0.43
CA LEU A 337 -27.34 -2.04 -0.74
C LEU A 337 -27.57 -0.52 -0.80
N TYR A 338 -27.79 0.12 0.35
CA TYR A 338 -27.92 1.59 0.40
C TYR A 338 -26.60 2.29 0.07
N ALA A 339 -25.47 1.74 0.52
CA ALA A 339 -24.15 2.25 0.11
C ALA A 339 -23.87 2.01 -1.38
N PHE A 340 -24.29 0.86 -1.93
CA PHE A 340 -24.16 0.57 -3.35
C PHE A 340 -24.99 1.53 -4.23
N GLU A 341 -26.19 1.91 -3.82
CA GLU A 341 -27.01 2.88 -4.55
C GLU A 341 -26.26 4.20 -4.78
N GLU A 342 -25.68 4.78 -3.73
CA GLU A 342 -24.92 6.04 -3.87
C GLU A 342 -23.63 5.85 -4.65
N ARG A 343 -22.98 4.69 -4.50
CA ARG A 343 -21.83 4.35 -5.31
C ARG A 343 -22.20 4.34 -6.79
N GLU A 344 -23.30 3.72 -7.19
CA GLU A 344 -23.70 3.66 -8.60
C GLU A 344 -23.92 5.07 -9.18
N LEU A 345 -24.46 6.01 -8.40
CA LEU A 345 -24.61 7.40 -8.82
C LEU A 345 -23.27 8.10 -9.07
N ILE A 346 -22.26 7.81 -8.24
CA ILE A 346 -20.88 8.30 -8.44
C ILE A 346 -20.23 7.61 -9.65
N LEU A 347 -20.45 6.31 -9.84
CA LEU A 347 -19.92 5.59 -10.98
C LEU A 347 -20.51 6.05 -12.31
N ASP A 348 -21.76 6.51 -12.34
CA ASP A 348 -22.32 7.13 -13.54
C ASP A 348 -21.58 8.39 -13.94
N ILE A 349 -21.08 9.18 -12.98
CA ILE A 349 -20.21 10.33 -13.26
C ILE A 349 -18.90 9.85 -13.88
N PHE A 350 -18.29 8.83 -13.28
CA PHE A 350 -17.02 8.27 -13.78
C PHE A 350 -17.16 7.71 -15.19
N GLU A 351 -18.27 7.03 -15.48
CA GLU A 351 -18.60 6.54 -16.81
C GLU A 351 -18.80 7.69 -17.79
N ALA A 352 -19.54 8.74 -17.40
CA ALA A 352 -19.79 9.88 -18.26
C ALA A 352 -18.50 10.63 -18.67
N VAL A 353 -17.53 10.75 -17.76
CA VAL A 353 -16.27 11.47 -18.05
C VAL A 353 -15.22 10.58 -18.72
N SER A 354 -15.12 9.32 -18.33
CA SER A 354 -14.03 8.42 -18.76
C SER A 354 -14.45 7.40 -19.82
N GLY A 355 -15.73 7.02 -19.84
CA GLY A 355 -16.27 5.91 -20.64
C GLY A 355 -16.19 4.55 -19.94
N ALA A 356 -15.73 4.49 -18.69
CA ALA A 356 -15.68 3.28 -17.88
C ALA A 356 -16.11 3.55 -16.43
N ARG A 357 -16.70 2.56 -15.77
CA ARG A 357 -17.20 2.71 -14.39
C ARG A 357 -16.11 2.55 -13.34
N MET A 358 -15.28 1.50 -13.44
CA MET A 358 -14.26 1.20 -12.42
C MET A 358 -12.85 1.56 -12.89
N MET A 359 -12.41 1.02 -14.03
CA MET A 359 -11.05 1.21 -14.56
C MET A 359 -11.03 2.44 -15.48
N CYS A 360 -11.10 3.62 -14.87
CA CYS A 360 -11.47 4.85 -15.56
C CYS A 360 -10.34 5.37 -16.45
N ASN A 361 -9.08 5.18 -16.05
CA ASN A 361 -7.91 5.61 -16.81
C ASN A 361 -8.02 7.06 -17.32
N TYR A 362 -8.58 7.94 -16.48
CA TYR A 362 -9.01 9.30 -16.85
C TYR A 362 -7.92 10.34 -16.61
N PHE A 363 -7.15 10.19 -15.54
CA PHE A 363 -6.00 11.06 -15.27
C PHE A 363 -4.85 10.72 -16.22
N ARG A 364 -4.13 11.77 -16.64
CA ARG A 364 -3.01 11.71 -17.58
C ARG A 364 -1.92 12.64 -17.12
N PHE A 365 -0.68 12.40 -17.53
CA PHE A 365 0.40 13.35 -17.26
C PHE A 365 0.06 14.72 -17.86
N GLY A 366 0.10 15.78 -17.06
CA GLY A 366 -0.28 17.14 -17.42
C GLY A 366 -1.76 17.50 -17.19
N GLY A 367 -2.59 16.58 -16.70
CA GLY A 367 -3.99 16.87 -16.35
C GLY A 367 -4.95 15.69 -16.48
N VAL A 368 -6.02 15.88 -17.26
CA VAL A 368 -7.07 14.89 -17.51
C VAL A 368 -7.21 14.63 -19.01
N VAL A 369 -7.69 13.46 -19.39
CA VAL A 369 -7.81 13.07 -20.81
C VAL A 369 -8.85 13.90 -21.59
N ARG A 370 -9.93 14.34 -20.92
CA ARG A 370 -11.00 15.19 -21.48
C ARG A 370 -11.63 16.01 -20.38
N ASP A 371 -12.14 17.18 -20.71
CA ASP A 371 -12.88 18.03 -19.77
C ASP A 371 -14.23 17.39 -19.37
N VAL A 372 -14.79 17.84 -18.25
CA VAL A 372 -16.10 17.39 -17.75
C VAL A 372 -17.20 18.17 -18.48
N PRO A 373 -18.17 17.50 -19.13
CA PRO A 373 -19.31 18.17 -19.75
C PRO A 373 -20.16 18.95 -18.72
N ASP A 374 -20.75 20.08 -19.13
CA ASP A 374 -21.53 20.94 -18.24
C ASP A 374 -22.71 20.20 -17.58
N GLU A 375 -23.38 19.31 -18.31
CA GLU A 375 -24.47 18.48 -17.79
C GLU A 375 -23.99 17.53 -16.67
N VAL A 376 -22.80 16.95 -16.82
CA VAL A 376 -22.19 16.07 -15.81
C VAL A 376 -21.77 16.90 -14.59
N MET A 377 -21.25 18.11 -14.81
CA MET A 377 -20.92 19.03 -13.72
C MET A 377 -22.17 19.41 -12.91
N GLN A 378 -23.31 19.61 -13.56
CA GLN A 378 -24.57 19.83 -12.85
C GLN A 378 -24.98 18.58 -12.04
N LYS A 379 -24.87 17.37 -12.61
CA LYS A 379 -25.12 16.12 -11.87
C LYS A 379 -24.22 15.97 -10.64
N ILE A 380 -22.94 16.35 -10.74
CA ILE A 380 -22.01 16.38 -9.60
C ILE A 380 -22.51 17.33 -8.52
N LYS A 381 -22.94 18.55 -8.89
CA LYS A 381 -23.48 19.52 -7.95
C LYS A 381 -24.73 19.00 -7.25
N ASP A 382 -25.69 18.46 -7.98
CA ASP A 382 -26.93 17.93 -7.41
C ASP A 382 -26.62 16.79 -6.40
N LEU A 383 -25.65 15.92 -6.72
CA LEU A 383 -25.20 14.86 -5.82
C LEU A 383 -24.52 15.41 -4.56
N VAL A 384 -23.60 16.36 -4.70
CA VAL A 384 -22.78 16.92 -3.61
C VAL A 384 -23.59 17.83 -2.68
N TYR A 385 -24.53 18.60 -3.21
CA TYR A 385 -25.32 19.57 -2.42
C TYR A 385 -26.58 18.95 -1.81
N GLU A 386 -27.18 17.94 -2.45
CA GLU A 386 -28.48 17.41 -2.01
C GLU A 386 -28.40 15.94 -1.56
N ARG A 387 -27.97 15.03 -2.44
CA ARG A 387 -28.11 13.59 -2.22
C ARG A 387 -27.13 13.02 -1.19
N LEU A 388 -25.84 13.25 -1.37
CA LEU A 388 -24.78 12.64 -0.56
C LEU A 388 -24.79 13.13 0.91
N PRO A 389 -24.99 14.43 1.21
CA PRO A 389 -25.14 14.89 2.59
C PRO A 389 -26.35 14.23 3.28
N ALA A 390 -27.52 14.26 2.63
CA ALA A 390 -28.74 13.69 3.19
C ALA A 390 -28.59 12.18 3.47
N LYS A 391 -27.94 11.45 2.57
CA LYS A 391 -27.69 10.02 2.76
C LYS A 391 -26.69 9.74 3.88
N THR A 392 -25.65 10.56 4.00
CA THR A 392 -24.66 10.43 5.08
C THR A 392 -25.34 10.61 6.43
N ASP A 393 -26.21 11.62 6.58
CA ASP A 393 -26.95 11.87 7.81
C ASP A 393 -28.00 10.77 8.09
N GLU A 394 -28.63 10.23 7.05
CA GLU A 394 -29.53 9.07 7.17
C GLU A 394 -28.77 7.84 7.72
N MET A 395 -27.61 7.52 7.14
CA MET A 395 -26.77 6.41 7.58
C MET A 395 -26.29 6.59 9.02
N ASP A 396 -25.79 7.78 9.36
CA ASP A 396 -25.35 8.12 10.72
C ASP A 396 -26.50 7.92 11.72
N ARG A 397 -27.69 8.45 11.42
CA ARG A 397 -28.88 8.33 12.29
C ARG A 397 -29.29 6.89 12.56
N PHE A 398 -29.19 6.00 11.57
CA PHE A 398 -29.66 4.61 11.74
C PHE A 398 -28.60 3.67 12.33
N LEU A 399 -27.31 3.98 12.15
CA LEU A 399 -26.23 3.03 12.41
C LEU A 399 -25.41 3.39 13.64
N THR A 400 -25.12 4.67 13.86
CA THR A 400 -24.15 5.11 14.88
C THR A 400 -24.61 4.78 16.29
N GLU A 401 -25.89 5.00 16.61
CA GLU A 401 -26.45 4.71 17.93
C GLU A 401 -26.99 3.27 18.07
N ASN A 402 -26.78 2.42 17.05
CA ASN A 402 -27.28 1.05 17.09
C ASN A 402 -26.54 0.22 18.14
N GLU A 403 -27.26 -0.29 19.15
CA GLU A 403 -26.68 -1.04 20.27
C GLU A 403 -25.83 -2.24 19.83
N VAL A 404 -26.21 -2.93 18.75
CA VAL A 404 -25.45 -4.08 18.23
C VAL A 404 -24.13 -3.61 17.63
N LEU A 405 -24.13 -2.53 16.84
CA LEU A 405 -22.91 -1.98 16.27
C LEU A 405 -21.98 -1.48 17.37
N VAL A 406 -22.51 -0.72 18.32
CA VAL A 406 -21.74 -0.17 19.45
C VAL A 406 -21.13 -1.31 20.27
N SER A 407 -21.92 -2.32 20.66
CA SER A 407 -21.45 -3.48 21.42
C SER A 407 -20.36 -4.29 20.69
N ARG A 408 -20.39 -4.32 19.35
CA ARG A 408 -19.44 -5.11 18.54
C ARG A 408 -18.18 -4.35 18.16
N LEU A 409 -18.19 -3.02 18.19
CA LEU A 409 -17.06 -2.19 17.74
C LEU A 409 -16.40 -1.42 18.88
N GLN A 410 -17.19 -0.89 19.82
CA GLN A 410 -16.67 -0.02 20.87
C GLN A 410 -15.82 -0.82 21.86
N GLY A 411 -14.61 -0.33 22.13
CA GLY A 411 -13.64 -0.99 23.02
C GLY A 411 -13.00 -2.27 22.48
N ASN A 412 -13.33 -2.69 21.26
CA ASN A 412 -12.69 -3.85 20.62
C ASN A 412 -11.46 -3.43 19.81
N HIS A 413 -10.37 -4.19 19.99
CA HIS A 413 -9.10 -4.02 19.27
C HIS A 413 -8.53 -2.59 19.32
N VAL A 414 -8.48 -2.04 20.54
CA VAL A 414 -7.86 -0.74 20.82
C VAL A 414 -6.38 -0.76 20.46
N ILE A 415 -5.98 0.04 19.47
CA ILE A 415 -4.59 0.34 19.17
C ILE A 415 -4.25 1.75 19.64
N ASP A 416 -3.19 1.90 20.42
CA ASP A 416 -2.71 3.22 20.83
C ASP A 416 -1.92 3.92 19.70
N ALA A 417 -1.83 5.25 19.79
CA ALA A 417 -1.15 6.07 18.80
C ALA A 417 0.32 5.69 18.58
N GLU A 418 1.06 5.38 19.65
CA GLU A 418 2.48 5.06 19.57
C GLU A 418 2.70 3.73 18.84
N THR A 419 1.89 2.72 19.17
CA THR A 419 1.91 1.43 18.47
C THR A 419 1.51 1.58 17.01
N ALA A 420 0.45 2.34 16.70
CA ALA A 420 0.02 2.57 15.31
C ALA A 420 1.14 3.18 14.46
N ILE A 421 1.86 4.17 15.00
CA ILE A 421 2.97 4.84 14.32
C ILE A 421 4.16 3.89 14.13
N LYS A 422 4.52 3.11 15.16
CA LYS A 422 5.62 2.12 15.08
C LYS A 422 5.40 1.07 13.98
N TYR A 423 4.15 0.63 13.81
CA TYR A 423 3.77 -0.32 12.76
C TYR A 423 3.47 0.35 11.40
N SER A 424 3.81 1.63 11.26
CA SER A 424 3.62 2.40 10.03
C SER A 424 2.17 2.45 9.52
N VAL A 425 1.20 2.38 10.44
CA VAL A 425 -0.22 2.49 10.12
C VAL A 425 -0.54 3.94 9.73
N THR A 426 -1.31 4.13 8.66
CA THR A 426 -1.67 5.46 8.15
C THR A 426 -3.17 5.60 7.85
N GLY A 427 -3.61 6.81 7.50
CA GLY A 427 -4.98 7.08 7.07
C GLY A 427 -6.00 7.04 8.21
N PRO A 428 -7.25 6.57 7.95
CA PRO A 428 -8.32 6.56 8.94
C PRO A 428 -7.99 5.79 10.22
N VAL A 429 -7.19 4.72 10.13
CA VAL A 429 -6.80 3.92 11.31
C VAL A 429 -5.89 4.71 12.23
N LEU A 430 -4.87 5.40 11.69
CA LEU A 430 -4.00 6.25 12.48
C LEU A 430 -4.78 7.41 13.13
N ARG A 431 -5.66 8.07 12.36
CA ARG A 431 -6.42 9.20 12.89
C ARG A 431 -7.51 8.81 13.91
N ALA A 432 -7.93 7.54 13.92
CA ALA A 432 -8.81 7.00 14.95
C ALA A 432 -8.12 6.84 16.32
N THR A 433 -6.78 6.94 16.38
CA THR A 433 -5.99 6.91 17.63
C THR A 433 -5.66 8.31 18.19
N GLY A 434 -6.13 9.37 17.53
CA GLY A 434 -5.97 10.76 17.97
C GLY A 434 -4.84 11.50 17.28
N VAL A 435 -4.11 10.87 16.35
CA VAL A 435 -2.99 11.47 15.63
C VAL A 435 -3.51 12.27 14.43
N PRO A 436 -3.35 13.62 14.38
CA PRO A 436 -3.88 14.47 13.32
C PRO A 436 -2.99 14.47 12.05
N TYR A 437 -2.67 13.29 11.53
CA TYR A 437 -1.82 13.15 10.34
C TYR A 437 -2.64 12.91 9.06
N ASP A 438 -2.53 13.83 8.11
CA ASP A 438 -3.06 13.70 6.75
C ASP A 438 -2.10 14.34 5.75
N ILE A 439 -1.68 13.58 4.74
CA ILE A 439 -0.73 14.04 3.72
C ILE A 439 -1.21 15.29 2.97
N ARG A 440 -2.53 15.47 2.79
CA ARG A 440 -3.09 16.65 2.10
C ARG A 440 -2.83 17.96 2.87
N ARG A 441 -2.52 17.87 4.16
CA ARG A 441 -2.12 19.00 5.02
C ARG A 441 -0.64 18.98 5.39
N ALA A 442 -0.08 17.80 5.66
CA ALA A 442 1.31 17.63 6.11
C ALA A 442 2.35 17.87 5.00
N ASP A 443 2.06 17.40 3.78
CA ASP A 443 2.85 17.65 2.56
C ASP A 443 1.89 17.85 1.37
N PRO A 444 1.23 19.04 1.29
CA PRO A 444 0.17 19.28 0.32
C PRO A 444 0.62 19.07 -1.12
N TYR A 445 -0.26 18.48 -1.93
CA TYR A 445 -0.06 18.25 -3.36
C TYR A 445 -1.24 18.80 -4.16
N SER A 446 -1.03 19.00 -5.47
CA SER A 446 -2.01 19.66 -6.37
C SER A 446 -2.48 20.98 -5.74
N ILE A 447 -3.79 21.20 -5.62
CA ILE A 447 -4.39 22.43 -5.10
C ILE A 447 -5.09 22.24 -3.74
N TYR A 448 -4.80 21.16 -3.01
CA TYR A 448 -5.42 20.89 -1.70
C TYR A 448 -5.21 22.01 -0.66
N GLU A 449 -4.12 22.77 -0.79
CA GLU A 449 -3.82 23.92 0.07
C GLU A 449 -4.86 25.06 -0.01
N ARG A 450 -5.64 25.13 -1.10
CA ARG A 450 -6.64 26.18 -1.33
C ARG A 450 -7.99 25.91 -0.68
N PHE A 451 -8.22 24.68 -0.21
CA PHE A 451 -9.49 24.28 0.37
C PHE A 451 -9.46 24.32 1.90
N GLU A 452 -10.56 24.75 2.48
CA GLU A 452 -10.80 24.73 3.92
C GLU A 452 -11.48 23.42 4.31
N PHE A 453 -10.76 22.59 5.06
CA PHE A 453 -11.26 21.33 5.60
C PHE A 453 -10.45 20.95 6.83
N ASP A 454 -11.09 20.24 7.75
CA ASP A 454 -10.50 19.81 9.01
C ASP A 454 -10.01 18.37 8.89
N VAL A 455 -8.88 18.06 9.50
CA VAL A 455 -8.41 16.67 9.63
C VAL A 455 -9.19 16.03 10.78
N ALA A 456 -10.13 15.15 10.45
CA ALA A 456 -10.91 14.43 11.45
C ALA A 456 -10.00 13.54 12.30
N THR A 457 -10.20 13.54 13.62
CA THR A 457 -9.49 12.66 14.55
C THR A 457 -10.44 12.17 15.64
N ARG A 458 -10.21 10.95 16.13
CA ARG A 458 -10.95 10.36 17.25
C ARG A 458 -9.94 9.76 18.25
N PRO A 459 -10.21 9.70 19.57
CA PRO A 459 -9.17 9.48 20.56
C PRO A 459 -8.96 8.02 21.01
N ASN A 460 -9.91 7.11 20.75
CA ASN A 460 -9.95 5.81 21.45
C ASN A 460 -9.17 4.71 20.73
N GLY A 461 -8.94 4.83 19.43
CA GLY A 461 -8.22 3.82 18.64
C GLY A 461 -8.96 2.49 18.46
N ASP A 462 -10.24 2.43 18.80
CA ASP A 462 -11.08 1.23 18.61
C ASP A 462 -11.71 1.18 17.21
N LEU A 463 -12.34 0.05 16.90
CA LEU A 463 -13.03 -0.12 15.62
C LEU A 463 -14.23 0.82 15.44
N TYR A 464 -14.79 1.32 16.54
CA TYR A 464 -15.91 2.25 16.50
C TYR A 464 -15.48 3.66 16.08
N ASP A 465 -14.38 4.17 16.64
CA ASP A 465 -13.75 5.41 16.20
C ASP A 465 -13.25 5.31 14.75
N ASN A 466 -12.78 4.13 14.34
CA ASN A 466 -12.42 3.83 12.95
C ASN A 466 -13.63 3.88 12.00
N TYR A 467 -14.82 3.51 12.48
CA TYR A 467 -16.07 3.69 11.75
C TYR A 467 -16.47 5.18 11.68
N LEU A 468 -16.50 5.86 12.82
CA LEU A 468 -16.94 7.26 12.93
C LEU A 468 -16.08 8.21 12.09
N ILE A 469 -14.76 8.01 12.08
CA ILE A 469 -13.87 8.89 11.33
C ILE A 469 -14.13 8.86 9.82
N ARG A 470 -14.65 7.75 9.28
CA ARG A 470 -15.02 7.67 7.86
C ARG A 470 -16.27 8.49 7.56
N LEU A 471 -17.24 8.56 8.47
CA LEU A 471 -18.37 9.49 8.37
C LEU A 471 -17.89 10.95 8.42
N ASP A 472 -16.97 11.26 9.34
CA ASP A 472 -16.38 12.59 9.44
C ASP A 472 -15.60 12.95 8.16
N GLU A 473 -14.83 12.02 7.61
CA GLU A 473 -14.10 12.21 6.35
C GLU A 473 -15.03 12.39 5.16
N ILE A 474 -16.17 11.69 5.09
CA ILE A 474 -17.19 11.94 4.05
C ILE A 474 -17.67 13.40 4.14
N ARG A 475 -17.97 13.90 5.34
CA ARG A 475 -18.40 15.29 5.54
C ARG A 475 -17.34 16.30 5.10
N GLN A 476 -16.07 16.04 5.42
CA GLN A 476 -14.96 16.90 4.98
C GLN A 476 -14.72 16.82 3.47
N SER A 477 -14.90 15.64 2.87
CA SER A 477 -14.83 15.45 1.41
C SER A 477 -15.92 16.26 0.71
N LEU A 478 -17.16 16.23 1.23
CA LEU A 478 -18.27 17.03 0.72
C LEU A 478 -17.99 18.53 0.85
N ARG A 479 -17.39 18.97 1.97
CA ARG A 479 -16.97 20.37 2.16
C ARG A 479 -15.92 20.81 1.13
N ILE A 480 -14.97 19.94 0.78
CA ILE A 480 -13.98 20.22 -0.29
C ILE A 480 -14.71 20.28 -1.65
N LEU A 481 -15.58 19.32 -1.94
CA LEU A 481 -16.34 19.25 -3.19
C LEU A 481 -17.28 20.45 -3.42
N GLN A 482 -17.79 21.06 -2.36
CA GLN A 482 -18.61 22.28 -2.45
C GLN A 482 -17.77 23.53 -2.77
N GLN A 483 -16.50 23.56 -2.36
CA GLN A 483 -15.58 24.67 -2.61
C GLN A 483 -14.87 24.57 -3.97
N ALA A 484 -14.65 23.35 -4.45
CA ALA A 484 -14.06 23.04 -5.76
C ALA A 484 -15.04 23.32 -6.90
#